data_AF-A0A955SF12-F1
#
_entry.id   AF-A0A955SF12-F1
#
_cell.length_a   1.000
_cell.length_b   1.000
_cell.length_c   1.000
_cell.angle_alpha   90.00
_cell.angle_beta   90.00
_cell.angle_gamma   90.00
#
_symmetry.space_group_name_H-M   'P 1'
#
loop_
_entity.id
_entity.type
_entity.pdbx_description
1 polymer ?
#
loop_
_entity_poly.entity_id
_entity_poly.type
_entity_poly.pdbx_seq_one_letter_code
_entity_poly.pdbx_strand_id
1 'polypeptide(L)'
;MLGPILSLIMITQATPTADLTQVEGWRQNVVINGEGYFPVMDKMPDGRAVVVLRGGGGHLGIGGRLDLLFSHDGVLWHSKRTAVDTSADDRNPAFGVTPEGRLLLGIHHQASYNGHNVYTSPFSLARDLQVYSDDEG
;
A
#
# COMPACT_ATOMS: atom_id res chain seq x y z
N MET A 1 -34.38 -8.75 27.28
CA MET A 1 -32.97 -8.35 27.46
C MET A 1 -32.13 -9.22 26.54
N LEU A 2 -31.61 -8.65 25.44
CA LEU A 2 -30.72 -9.36 24.51
C LEU A 2 -29.29 -9.26 25.07
N GLY A 3 -28.65 -10.40 25.32
CA GLY A 3 -27.26 -10.47 25.79
C GLY A 3 -26.25 -10.15 24.67
N PRO A 4 -25.00 -9.80 25.01
CA PRO A 4 -24.00 -9.44 24.01
C PRO A 4 -23.62 -10.64 23.13
N ILE A 5 -23.57 -10.41 21.81
CA ILE A 5 -23.03 -11.37 20.84
C ILE A 5 -21.50 -11.33 20.95
N LEU A 6 -20.91 -12.38 21.50
CA LEU A 6 -19.46 -12.57 21.50
C LEU A 6 -19.07 -13.13 20.12
N SER A 7 -18.40 -12.32 19.29
CA SER A 7 -17.80 -12.81 18.04
C SER A 7 -16.39 -13.29 18.33
N LEU A 8 -16.18 -14.61 18.29
CA LEU A 8 -14.86 -15.24 18.37
C LEU A 8 -14.33 -15.46 16.95
N ILE A 9 -13.32 -14.72 16.53
CA ILE A 9 -12.57 -15.03 15.32
C ILE A 9 -11.49 -16.03 15.71
N MET A 10 -11.74 -17.32 15.48
CA MET A 10 -10.67 -18.33 15.48
C MET A 10 -9.96 -18.26 14.12
N ILE A 11 -8.70 -17.81 14.11
CA ILE A 11 -7.82 -18.00 12.96
C ILE A 11 -7.23 -19.41 13.09
N THR A 12 -7.80 -20.37 12.37
CA THR A 12 -7.17 -21.69 12.21
C THR A 12 -5.95 -21.53 11.30
N GLN A 13 -4.86 -22.23 11.61
CA GLN A 13 -3.70 -22.29 10.72
C GLN A 13 -4.12 -23.07 9.46
N ALA A 14 -4.32 -22.34 8.37
CA ALA A 14 -4.64 -22.94 7.08
C ALA A 14 -3.45 -23.74 6.52
N THR A 15 -3.82 -24.74 5.71
CA THR A 15 -3.06 -25.67 4.85
C THR A 15 -1.89 -24.98 4.10
N PRO A 16 -0.83 -25.69 3.68
CA PRO A 16 0.48 -25.10 3.45
C PRO A 16 0.43 -24.00 2.39
N THR A 17 1.05 -22.88 2.74
CA THR A 17 1.32 -21.76 1.84
C THR A 17 2.05 -22.29 0.61
N ALA A 18 1.34 -22.41 -0.52
CA ALA A 18 1.99 -22.69 -1.79
C ALA A 18 2.82 -21.45 -2.17
N ASP A 19 4.12 -21.64 -2.37
CA ASP A 19 4.95 -20.63 -3.00
C ASP A 19 4.52 -20.50 -4.47
N LEU A 20 3.79 -19.43 -4.78
CA LEU A 20 3.29 -19.17 -6.12
C LEU A 20 4.41 -18.98 -7.15
N THR A 21 5.67 -18.80 -6.74
CA THR A 21 6.81 -18.78 -7.68
C THR A 21 7.21 -20.18 -8.17
N GLN A 22 6.72 -21.24 -7.52
CA GLN A 22 7.07 -22.63 -7.82
C GLN A 22 5.94 -23.37 -8.57
N VAL A 23 4.82 -22.71 -8.87
CA VAL A 23 3.72 -23.32 -9.62
C VAL A 23 3.98 -23.26 -11.12
N GLU A 24 3.56 -24.31 -11.84
CA GLU A 24 3.67 -24.37 -13.30
C GLU A 24 2.89 -23.21 -13.94
N GLY A 25 3.49 -22.59 -14.97
CA GLY A 25 2.87 -21.47 -15.69
C GLY A 25 3.01 -20.11 -15.02
N TRP A 26 3.71 -20.01 -13.88
CA TRP A 26 4.02 -18.72 -13.25
C TRP A 26 4.83 -17.81 -14.18
N ARG A 27 4.54 -16.50 -14.10
CA ARG A 27 5.24 -15.45 -14.87
C ARG A 27 5.59 -14.29 -13.95
N GLN A 28 6.79 -13.73 -14.15
CA GLN A 28 7.23 -12.51 -13.51
C GLN A 28 7.35 -11.39 -14.53
N ASN A 29 6.81 -10.22 -14.20
CA ASN A 29 7.04 -8.99 -14.95
C ASN A 29 7.58 -7.93 -13.99
N VAL A 30 8.55 -7.15 -14.45
CA VAL A 30 9.05 -6.00 -13.68
C VAL A 30 8.08 -4.84 -13.93
N VAL A 31 7.29 -4.50 -12.91
CA VAL A 31 6.35 -3.36 -12.95
C VAL A 31 7.06 -2.05 -12.62
N ILE A 32 7.97 -2.09 -11.64
CA ILE A 32 8.69 -0.92 -11.14
C ILE A 32 10.08 -1.36 -10.66
N ASN A 33 11.09 -0.50 -10.80
CA ASN A 33 12.49 -0.84 -10.50
C ASN A 33 13.10 0.21 -9.57
N GLY A 34 13.83 -0.24 -8.55
CA GLY A 34 14.51 0.65 -7.58
C GLY A 34 13.59 1.29 -6.52
N GLU A 35 12.28 1.07 -6.63
CA GLU A 35 11.23 1.52 -5.72
C GLU A 35 10.14 0.43 -5.66
N GLY A 36 8.94 0.70 -5.11
CA GLY A 36 7.83 -0.27 -5.12
C GLY A 36 7.65 -1.07 -3.83
N TYR A 37 8.05 -0.52 -2.68
CA TYR A 37 7.99 -1.23 -1.40
C TYR A 37 6.58 -1.27 -0.82
N PHE A 38 6.29 -2.30 -0.04
CA PHE A 38 5.03 -2.46 0.71
C PHE A 38 3.76 -2.35 -0.15
N PRO A 39 3.65 -3.06 -1.29
CA PRO A 39 2.49 -2.93 -2.15
C PRO A 39 1.23 -3.48 -1.46
N VAL A 40 0.14 -2.75 -1.58
CA VAL A 40 -1.21 -3.20 -1.19
C VAL A 40 -2.12 -3.06 -2.40
N MET A 41 -2.79 -4.15 -2.76
CA MET A 41 -3.69 -4.22 -3.91
C MET A 41 -5.14 -4.32 -3.47
N ASP A 42 -6.02 -3.64 -4.19
CA ASP A 42 -7.47 -3.84 -4.12
C ASP A 42 -8.09 -3.76 -5.53
N LYS A 43 -9.40 -3.98 -5.63
CA LYS A 43 -10.15 -4.00 -6.88
C LYS A 43 -11.13 -2.84 -6.95
N MET A 44 -11.06 -2.07 -8.04
CA MET A 44 -12.01 -1.01 -8.36
C MET A 44 -13.39 -1.59 -8.73
N PRO A 45 -14.49 -0.82 -8.59
CA PRO A 45 -15.84 -1.27 -8.97
C PRO A 45 -15.96 -1.65 -10.45
N ASP A 46 -15.15 -1.05 -11.32
CA ASP A 46 -15.10 -1.36 -12.76
C ASP A 46 -14.27 -2.62 -13.10
N GLY A 47 -13.73 -3.29 -12.08
CA GLY A 47 -12.95 -4.52 -12.22
C GLY A 47 -11.45 -4.32 -12.40
N ARG A 48 -10.94 -3.09 -12.53
CA ARG A 48 -9.48 -2.83 -12.51
C ARG A 48 -8.87 -3.24 -11.17
N ALA A 49 -7.63 -3.73 -11.21
CA ALA A 49 -6.78 -3.76 -10.04
C ALA A 49 -6.16 -2.37 -9.83
N VAL A 50 -6.06 -1.96 -8.57
CA VAL A 50 -5.32 -0.77 -8.13
C VAL A 50 -4.33 -1.19 -7.05
N VAL A 51 -3.09 -0.74 -7.17
CA VAL A 51 -2.04 -0.97 -6.18
C VAL A 51 -1.54 0.37 -5.69
N VAL A 52 -1.48 0.54 -4.37
CA VAL A 52 -0.63 1.55 -3.76
C VAL A 52 0.69 0.91 -3.35
N LEU A 53 1.79 1.62 -3.57
CA LEU A 53 3.11 1.21 -3.15
C LEU A 53 3.95 2.41 -2.74
N ARG A 54 5.05 2.16 -2.05
CA ARG A 54 6.04 3.19 -1.76
C ARG A 54 6.97 3.39 -2.95
N GLY A 55 6.84 4.56 -3.57
CA GLY A 55 7.72 5.09 -4.62
C GLY A 55 8.73 6.12 -4.09
N GLY A 56 9.41 6.79 -5.02
CA GLY A 56 10.22 7.99 -4.78
C GLY A 56 11.63 7.76 -4.23
N GLY A 57 11.90 6.57 -3.70
CA GLY A 57 13.25 6.19 -3.27
C GLY A 57 13.38 4.72 -2.88
N GLY A 58 14.60 4.33 -2.47
CA GLY A 58 14.89 3.00 -1.93
C GLY A 58 14.19 2.75 -0.59
N HIS A 59 14.26 1.52 -0.05
CA HIS A 59 13.46 1.00 1.08
C HIS A 59 13.06 2.02 2.17
N LEU A 60 14.00 2.86 2.61
CA LEU A 60 13.82 3.84 3.66
C LEU A 60 14.37 5.21 3.25
N GLY A 61 13.77 6.28 3.77
CA GLY A 61 14.32 7.63 3.68
C GLY A 61 13.34 8.70 3.21
N ILE A 62 13.69 9.96 3.44
CA ILE A 62 12.86 11.17 3.27
C ILE A 62 12.28 11.36 1.86
N GLY A 63 12.81 10.68 0.85
CA GLY A 63 12.25 10.68 -0.51
C GLY A 63 11.11 9.68 -0.73
N GLY A 64 10.69 8.95 0.30
CA GLY A 64 9.59 8.01 0.22
C GLY A 64 8.26 8.71 0.03
N ARG A 65 7.54 8.33 -1.04
CA ARG A 65 6.18 8.79 -1.34
C ARG A 65 5.29 7.58 -1.64
N LEU A 66 3.97 7.76 -1.70
CA LEU A 66 3.05 6.71 -2.12
C LEU A 66 2.55 6.96 -3.55
N ASP A 67 2.73 5.97 -4.42
CA ASP A 67 2.24 5.99 -5.80
C ASP A 67 1.16 4.93 -6.00
N LEU A 68 0.16 5.24 -6.83
CA LEU A 68 -0.88 4.35 -7.34
C LEU A 68 -0.51 3.84 -8.73
N LEU A 69 -0.77 2.56 -8.98
CA LEU A 69 -0.73 1.96 -10.31
C LEU A 69 -2.01 1.18 -10.56
N PHE A 70 -2.45 1.15 -11.82
CA PHE A 70 -3.68 0.49 -12.23
C PHE A 70 -3.39 -0.58 -13.27
N SER A 71 -4.23 -1.62 -13.29
CA SER A 71 -4.19 -2.65 -14.32
C SER A 71 -5.58 -3.20 -14.60
N HIS A 72 -5.86 -3.49 -15.88
CA HIS A 72 -7.07 -4.20 -16.29
C HIS A 72 -6.89 -5.72 -16.33
N ASP A 73 -5.65 -6.21 -16.45
CA ASP A 73 -5.33 -7.62 -16.73
C ASP A 73 -4.34 -8.25 -15.73
N GLY A 74 -3.81 -7.45 -14.80
CA GLY A 74 -2.78 -7.85 -13.84
C GLY A 74 -1.38 -8.02 -14.44
N VAL A 75 -1.24 -7.83 -15.77
CA VAL A 75 0.00 -8.04 -16.51
C VAL A 75 0.62 -6.69 -16.89
N LEU A 76 -0.19 -5.82 -17.49
CA LEU A 76 0.20 -4.46 -17.88
C LEU A 76 -0.27 -3.47 -16.82
N TRP A 77 0.68 -2.72 -16.30
CA TRP A 77 0.46 -1.72 -15.27
C TRP A 77 0.70 -0.33 -15.84
N HIS A 78 -0.26 0.56 -15.64
CA HIS A 78 -0.25 1.91 -16.21
C HIS A 78 -0.55 2.96 -15.14
N SER A 79 -0.42 4.23 -15.53
CA SER A 79 -0.87 5.39 -14.75
C SER A 79 -0.24 5.49 -13.36
N LYS A 80 1.10 5.59 -13.28
CA LYS A 80 1.77 5.91 -12.00
C LYS A 80 1.32 7.31 -11.56
N ARG A 81 0.41 7.37 -10.59
CA ARG A 81 -0.09 8.62 -10.00
C ARG A 81 0.44 8.74 -8.59
N THR A 82 0.89 9.92 -8.20
CA THR A 82 1.31 10.15 -6.82
C THR A 82 0.07 10.38 -5.96
N ALA A 83 -0.13 9.51 -4.96
CA ALA A 83 -1.22 9.64 -4.00
C ALA A 83 -0.83 10.55 -2.83
N VAL A 84 0.41 10.45 -2.36
CA VAL A 84 0.92 11.21 -1.21
C VAL A 84 2.41 11.46 -1.42
N ASP A 85 2.84 12.72 -1.30
CA ASP A 85 4.25 13.13 -1.39
C ASP A 85 4.46 14.34 -0.46
N THR A 86 4.59 14.07 0.83
CA THR A 86 4.89 15.09 1.83
C THR A 86 6.40 15.29 1.96
N SER A 87 6.83 16.17 2.86
CA SER A 87 8.26 16.31 3.19
C SER A 87 8.82 15.17 4.06
N ALA A 88 8.00 14.19 4.43
CA ALA A 88 8.37 13.03 5.26
C ALA A 88 8.56 11.78 4.39
N ASP A 89 9.11 10.71 4.97
CA ASP A 89 9.09 9.38 4.34
C ASP A 89 7.68 8.79 4.49
N ASP A 90 6.81 9.02 3.50
CA ASP A 90 5.46 8.47 3.44
C ASP A 90 5.52 7.00 2.98
N ARG A 91 5.03 6.10 3.83
CA ARG A 91 5.26 4.66 3.65
C ARG A 91 4.21 3.78 4.31
N ASN A 92 4.41 2.47 4.17
CA ASN A 92 3.62 1.41 4.81
C ASN A 92 2.11 1.64 4.63
N PRO A 93 1.62 1.68 3.38
CA PRO A 93 0.23 1.99 3.13
C PRO A 93 -0.69 0.92 3.73
N ALA A 94 -1.82 1.36 4.25
CA ALA A 94 -3.02 0.54 4.46
C ALA A 94 -4.08 1.05 3.50
N PHE A 95 -4.61 0.20 2.62
CA PHE A 95 -5.40 0.67 1.48
C PHE A 95 -6.64 -0.17 1.25
N GLY A 96 -7.70 0.50 0.79
CA GLY A 96 -8.91 -0.17 0.36
C GLY A 96 -9.78 0.73 -0.53
N VAL A 97 -10.66 0.08 -1.29
CA VAL A 97 -11.62 0.71 -2.19
C VAL A 97 -13.03 0.41 -1.70
N THR A 98 -13.84 1.46 -1.56
CA THR A 98 -15.26 1.32 -1.20
C THR A 98 -16.09 0.80 -2.40
N PRO A 99 -17.31 0.27 -2.18
CA PRO A 99 -18.20 -0.13 -3.28
C PRO A 99 -18.50 1.00 -4.29
N GLU A 100 -18.48 2.25 -3.85
CA GLU A 100 -18.70 3.44 -4.67
C GLU A 100 -17.45 3.90 -5.44
N GLY A 101 -16.30 3.27 -5.20
CA GLY A 101 -15.04 3.59 -5.87
C GLY A 101 -14.15 4.60 -5.14
N ARG A 102 -14.56 5.09 -3.97
CA ARG A 102 -13.68 5.92 -3.12
C ARG A 102 -12.46 5.12 -2.67
N LEU A 103 -11.29 5.72 -2.84
CA LEU A 103 -10.02 5.22 -2.32
C LEU A 103 -9.85 5.67 -0.87
N LEU A 104 -9.46 4.76 0.03
CA LEU A 104 -9.11 5.04 1.41
C LEU A 104 -7.66 4.64 1.66
N LEU A 105 -6.85 5.54 2.20
CA LEU A 105 -5.42 5.31 2.40
C LEU A 105 -4.98 5.74 3.81
N GLY A 106 -4.54 4.76 4.59
CA GLY A 106 -3.74 4.95 5.80
C GLY A 106 -2.25 5.01 5.46
N ILE A 107 -1.52 5.91 6.11
CA ILE A 107 -0.13 6.25 5.78
C ILE A 107 0.69 6.27 7.06
N HIS A 108 1.82 5.56 7.10
CA HIS A 108 2.86 5.83 8.10
C HIS A 108 3.68 7.02 7.60
N HIS A 109 3.47 8.19 8.21
CA HIS A 109 4.19 9.43 7.87
C HIS A 109 5.42 9.55 8.77
N GLN A 110 6.61 9.24 8.25
CA GLN A 110 7.86 9.21 9.01
C GLN A 110 8.68 10.50 8.85
N ALA A 111 8.53 11.43 9.79
CA ALA A 111 9.27 12.70 9.78
C ALA A 111 10.55 12.71 10.66
N SER A 112 11.03 11.55 11.12
CA SER A 112 12.29 11.44 11.87
C SER A 112 13.56 11.42 11.01
N TYR A 113 13.48 11.77 9.71
CA TYR A 113 14.66 11.98 8.88
C TYR A 113 15.03 13.47 8.83
N ASN A 114 16.32 13.77 8.87
CA ASN A 114 16.79 15.12 8.55
C ASN A 114 16.95 15.32 7.03
N GLY A 115 17.27 16.54 6.60
CA GLY A 115 17.48 16.88 5.19
C GLY A 115 18.64 16.16 4.48
N HIS A 116 19.43 15.36 5.20
CA HIS A 116 20.50 14.50 4.66
C HIS A 116 20.13 13.01 4.69
N ASN A 117 18.85 12.69 4.86
CA ASN A 117 18.35 11.32 4.93
C ASN A 117 18.90 10.50 6.12
N VAL A 118 19.33 11.18 7.19
CA VAL A 118 19.78 10.53 8.42
C VAL A 118 18.62 10.45 9.40
N TYR A 119 18.40 9.26 9.97
CA TYR A 119 17.38 9.03 10.98
C TYR A 119 17.80 9.61 12.34
N THR A 120 16.96 10.43 12.96
CA THR A 120 17.29 11.20 14.17
C THR A 120 16.42 10.89 15.41
N SER A 121 15.92 9.64 15.57
CA SER A 121 15.21 9.13 16.79
C SER A 121 13.72 9.55 16.94
N PRO A 122 12.83 8.78 17.64
CA PRO A 122 12.00 7.82 16.90
C PRO A 122 10.46 7.94 17.06
N PHE A 123 9.92 8.72 18.01
CA PHE A 123 8.46 8.64 18.33
C PHE A 123 7.68 9.94 18.22
N SER A 124 8.29 11.11 18.35
CA SER A 124 7.52 12.36 18.37
C SER A 124 7.09 12.85 16.99
N LEU A 125 7.70 12.34 15.92
CA LEU A 125 7.50 12.85 14.55
C LEU A 125 6.85 11.84 13.61
N ALA A 126 6.75 10.56 14.02
CA ALA A 126 5.97 9.57 13.29
C ALA A 126 4.50 9.71 13.66
N ARG A 127 3.63 9.62 12.67
CA ARG A 127 2.18 9.63 12.86
C ARG A 127 1.49 8.84 11.77
N ASP A 128 0.31 8.35 12.08
CA ASP A 128 -0.58 7.75 11.10
C ASP A 128 -1.51 8.81 10.53
N LEU A 129 -1.54 8.92 9.21
CA LEU A 129 -2.47 9.78 8.49
C LEU A 129 -3.50 8.94 7.76
N GLN A 130 -4.68 9.51 7.55
CA GLN A 130 -5.72 8.92 6.71
C GLN A 130 -6.16 9.96 5.69
N VAL A 131 -6.17 9.57 4.43
CA VAL A 131 -6.65 10.38 3.31
C VAL A 131 -7.61 9.55 2.46
N TYR A 132 -8.42 10.24 1.66
CA TYR A 132 -9.29 9.59 0.69
C TYR A 132 -9.28 10.37 -0.62
N SER A 133 -9.65 9.70 -1.71
CA SER A 133 -9.85 10.30 -3.03
C SER A 133 -11.08 9.70 -3.70
N ASP A 134 -11.83 10.55 -4.41
CA ASP A 134 -12.99 10.18 -5.23
C ASP A 134 -12.68 10.26 -6.75
N ASP A 135 -11.43 10.52 -7.12
CA ASP A 135 -10.96 10.80 -8.48
C ASP A 135 -9.72 10.00 -8.90
N GLU A 136 -9.37 8.96 -8.13
CA GLU A 136 -8.24 8.06 -8.37
C GLU A 136 -6.85 8.74 -8.28
N GLY A 137 -6.75 9.78 -7.43
CA GLY A 137 -5.54 10.57 -7.19
C GLY A 137 -5.64 11.98 -7.72
#